data_AF-A0AAE8ML05-F1
#
_entry.id   AF-A0AAE8ML05-F1
#
_cell.length_a   1.000
_cell.length_b   1.000
_cell.length_c   1.000
_cell.angle_alpha   90.00
_cell.angle_beta   90.00
_cell.angle_gamma   90.00
#
_symmetry.space_group_name_H-M   'P 1'
#
loop_
_entity.id
_entity.type
_entity.pdbx_description
1 polymer ?
#
loop_
_entity_poly.entity_id
_entity_poly.type
_entity_poly.pdbx_seq_one_letter_code
_entity_poly.pdbx_strand_id
1 'polypeptide(L)'
;MTVTNKTSATKLPTVVLDTTIADLYRQAGPQYNNKRIGQVLSGFIALVPLSSNIAPNRKFISQDGPFTSSNSAPRTESEDITTAIKYLSLVNQRDAFICGGAPAVFFHMDSSPQKRDYDKKQVLKTLAALPDYQRPQPIFCDGPRSIPIKETGIDMLACKVINDDLETYNNVVPLETHWFLNSKRALADSGLPTPGCVAVTVNGFPTDAQSCCAACIGSGLSSFVIPDDCSGSRGTRLKDQSLRLYQAVTPQPLPFVLKNQATFGGAGTFIVKTEEDRQGIIEDMSKGFLNRLLSAVNADNSHLEPATMLLSDLVQDFTGDYGIAFFVNGPDVYSELV
;
A
#
# COMPACT_ATOMS: atom_id res chain seq x y z
N MET A 1 38.45 -4.36 6.31
CA MET A 1 37.88 -4.27 7.67
C MET A 1 37.49 -5.65 8.11
N THR A 2 38.19 -6.18 9.10
CA THR A 2 37.96 -7.52 9.66
C THR A 2 36.88 -7.39 10.74
N VAL A 3 35.66 -7.85 10.45
CA VAL A 3 34.58 -7.89 11.45
C VAL A 3 34.90 -9.02 12.42
N THR A 4 35.39 -8.67 13.60
CA THR A 4 35.59 -9.61 14.70
C THR A 4 34.22 -10.11 15.18
N ASN A 5 33.97 -11.39 14.94
CA ASN A 5 32.75 -12.09 15.34
C ASN A 5 32.77 -12.34 16.87
N LYS A 6 32.60 -11.28 17.65
CA LYS A 6 32.31 -11.37 19.09
C LYS A 6 30.82 -11.16 19.28
N THR A 7 30.04 -12.23 19.24
CA THR A 7 28.66 -12.20 19.73
C THR A 7 28.44 -13.38 20.65
N SER A 8 28.59 -13.15 21.96
CA SER A 8 27.71 -13.83 22.92
C SER A 8 26.29 -13.61 22.39
N ALA A 9 25.58 -14.68 22.07
CA ALA A 9 24.23 -14.58 21.52
C ALA A 9 23.38 -13.73 22.48
N THR A 10 23.05 -12.50 22.06
CA THR A 10 22.20 -11.62 22.84
C THR A 10 20.86 -12.32 23.01
N LYS A 11 20.57 -12.77 24.24
CA LYS A 11 19.28 -13.37 24.57
C LYS A 11 18.24 -12.27 24.56
N LEU A 12 17.41 -12.23 23.51
CA LEU A 12 16.30 -11.31 23.42
C LEU A 12 15.26 -11.65 24.51
N PRO A 13 14.58 -10.64 25.09
CA PRO A 13 13.51 -10.89 26.03
C PRO A 13 12.35 -11.61 25.33
N THR A 14 11.65 -12.48 26.07
CA THR A 14 10.38 -13.04 25.60
C THR A 14 9.32 -11.96 25.71
N VAL A 15 8.64 -11.67 24.60
CA VAL A 15 7.54 -10.70 24.57
C VAL A 15 6.22 -11.45 24.73
N VAL A 16 5.42 -11.05 25.71
CA VAL A 16 4.05 -11.56 25.90
C VAL A 16 3.08 -10.43 25.57
N LEU A 17 2.11 -10.71 24.71
CA LEU A 17 1.09 -9.76 24.31
C LEU A 17 -0.17 -9.95 25.17
N ASP A 18 -0.82 -8.88 25.59
CA ASP A 18 -2.08 -8.97 26.34
C ASP A 18 -3.23 -9.48 25.45
N THR A 19 -3.18 -9.16 24.16
CA THR A 19 -4.17 -9.54 23.16
C THR A 19 -3.51 -9.61 21.79
N THR A 20 -3.91 -10.58 20.98
CA THR A 20 -3.41 -10.77 19.61
C THR A 20 -4.50 -10.55 18.57
N ILE A 21 -4.14 -10.36 17.30
CA ILE A 21 -5.11 -10.29 16.20
C ILE A 21 -5.97 -11.57 16.13
N ALA A 22 -5.39 -12.75 16.41
CA ALA A 22 -6.15 -13.99 16.48
C ALA A 22 -7.20 -13.97 17.60
N ASP A 23 -6.89 -13.37 18.76
CA ASP A 23 -7.84 -13.24 19.86
C ASP A 23 -8.98 -12.28 19.50
N LEU A 24 -8.64 -11.16 18.84
CA LEU A 24 -9.61 -10.15 18.41
C LEU A 24 -10.62 -10.71 17.41
N TYR A 25 -10.16 -11.43 16.38
CA TYR A 25 -11.07 -12.13 15.46
C TYR A 25 -11.90 -13.21 16.16
N ARG A 26 -11.33 -13.92 17.16
CA ARG A 26 -12.09 -14.90 17.93
C ARG A 26 -13.23 -14.26 18.75
N GLN A 27 -12.99 -13.06 19.27
CA GLN A 27 -13.95 -12.28 20.05
C GLN A 27 -14.96 -11.51 19.18
N ALA A 28 -14.70 -11.38 17.87
CA ALA A 28 -15.47 -10.55 16.95
C ALA A 28 -16.90 -11.01 16.68
N GLY A 29 -17.20 -12.29 16.97
CA GLY A 29 -18.53 -12.86 16.83
C GLY A 29 -18.57 -14.14 15.98
N PRO A 30 -19.78 -14.70 15.76
CA PRO A 30 -19.96 -15.99 15.09
C PRO A 30 -19.40 -16.07 13.67
N GLN A 31 -19.31 -14.93 12.98
CA GLN A 31 -18.76 -14.85 11.63
C GLN A 31 -17.28 -15.29 11.57
N TYR A 32 -16.51 -14.99 12.62
CA TYR A 32 -15.05 -15.16 12.63
C TYR A 32 -14.54 -16.10 13.73
N ASN A 33 -15.32 -16.36 14.77
CA ASN A 33 -14.84 -17.03 15.98
C ASN A 33 -14.27 -18.44 15.76
N ASN A 34 -14.79 -19.15 14.77
CA ASN A 34 -14.37 -20.50 14.39
C ASN A 34 -13.57 -20.52 13.07
N LYS A 35 -13.20 -19.35 12.53
CA LYS A 35 -12.50 -19.23 11.26
C LYS A 35 -10.99 -19.14 11.46
N ARG A 36 -10.24 -19.85 10.63
CA ARG A 36 -8.79 -19.74 10.55
C ARG A 36 -8.42 -18.64 9.54
N ILE A 37 -8.23 -17.43 10.05
CA ILE A 37 -7.97 -16.24 9.24
C ILE A 37 -6.47 -16.09 8.97
N GLY A 38 -6.07 -16.27 7.72
CA GLY A 38 -4.70 -16.06 7.26
C GLY A 38 -4.36 -14.58 7.13
N GLN A 39 -3.22 -14.16 7.67
CA GLN A 39 -2.76 -12.77 7.68
C GLN A 39 -1.78 -12.54 6.52
N VAL A 40 -2.14 -11.66 5.58
CA VAL A 40 -1.28 -11.22 4.47
C VAL A 40 -0.81 -9.79 4.75
N LEU A 41 0.38 -9.66 5.35
CA LEU A 41 0.85 -8.39 5.91
C LEU A 41 1.92 -7.68 5.06
N SER A 42 2.32 -8.31 3.95
CA SER A 42 3.24 -7.73 2.98
C SER A 42 2.69 -6.41 2.42
N GLY A 43 3.60 -5.49 2.10
CA GLY A 43 3.25 -4.31 1.32
C GLY A 43 3.21 -4.64 -0.18
N PHE A 44 2.22 -4.13 -0.90
CA PHE A 44 2.14 -4.21 -2.35
C PHE A 44 2.04 -2.81 -2.93
N ILE A 45 2.75 -2.55 -4.02
CA ILE A 45 2.93 -1.21 -4.56
C ILE A 45 2.74 -1.19 -6.07
N ALA A 46 2.41 -0.03 -6.62
CA ALA A 46 2.07 0.13 -8.03
C ALA A 46 3.28 0.40 -8.97
N LEU A 47 4.47 0.69 -8.41
CA LEU A 47 5.62 1.10 -9.22
C LEU A 47 6.47 -0.08 -9.71
N VAL A 48 6.88 -0.97 -8.80
CA VAL A 48 7.90 -1.98 -9.08
C VAL A 48 7.44 -3.39 -8.73
N PRO A 49 7.84 -4.41 -9.50
CA PRO A 49 7.65 -5.80 -9.09
C PRO A 49 8.47 -6.07 -7.84
N LEU A 50 7.92 -6.84 -6.90
CA LEU A 50 8.62 -7.19 -5.66
C LEU A 50 9.37 -8.53 -5.77
N SER A 51 8.95 -9.38 -6.70
CA SER A 51 9.65 -10.60 -7.13
C SER A 51 9.14 -11.02 -8.51
N SER A 52 9.67 -12.11 -9.06
CA SER A 52 9.18 -12.67 -10.34
C SER A 52 7.72 -13.14 -10.29
N ASN A 53 7.16 -13.36 -9.09
CA ASN A 53 5.79 -13.82 -8.88
C ASN A 53 4.87 -12.76 -8.25
N ILE A 54 5.38 -11.54 -8.05
CA ILE A 54 4.64 -10.44 -7.42
C ILE A 54 4.77 -9.22 -8.31
N ALA A 55 3.83 -9.09 -9.23
CA ALA A 55 3.73 -7.96 -10.14
C ALA A 55 3.29 -6.68 -9.42
N PRO A 56 3.56 -5.48 -9.99
CA PRO A 56 2.99 -4.24 -9.47
C PRO A 56 1.47 -4.26 -9.54
N ASN A 57 0.81 -3.67 -8.53
CA ASN A 57 -0.65 -3.51 -8.58
C ASN A 57 -1.07 -2.58 -9.73
N ARG A 58 -2.14 -2.96 -10.41
CA ARG A 58 -2.81 -2.22 -11.49
C ARG A 58 -4.24 -1.86 -11.14
N LYS A 59 -4.95 -2.64 -10.32
CA LYS A 59 -6.28 -2.30 -9.81
C LYS A 59 -6.18 -1.49 -8.53
N PHE A 60 -5.64 -2.09 -7.46
CA PHE A 60 -5.55 -1.46 -6.14
C PHE A 60 -4.27 -0.63 -6.01
N ILE A 61 -4.25 0.56 -6.63
CA ILE A 61 -3.07 1.43 -6.68
C ILE A 61 -2.67 1.88 -5.27
N SER A 62 -1.56 1.32 -4.80
CA SER A 62 -0.92 1.64 -3.53
C SER A 62 0.40 2.35 -3.80
N GLN A 63 0.58 3.54 -3.22
CA GLN A 63 1.73 4.41 -3.49
C GLN A 63 2.68 4.46 -2.28
N ASP A 64 3.98 4.50 -2.56
CA ASP A 64 5.03 4.66 -1.56
C ASP A 64 6.03 5.76 -1.95
N GLY A 65 7.08 5.93 -1.14
CA GLY A 65 8.10 6.98 -1.35
C GLY A 65 8.64 7.03 -2.79
N PRO A 66 9.11 5.91 -3.36
CA PRO A 66 9.44 5.79 -4.77
C PRO A 66 8.36 6.29 -5.73
N PHE A 67 7.10 5.85 -5.54
CA PHE A 67 6.00 6.27 -6.40
C PHE A 67 5.79 7.79 -6.34
N THR A 68 5.91 8.39 -5.16
CA THR A 68 5.64 9.82 -4.91
C THR A 68 6.86 10.75 -5.10
N SER A 69 8.01 10.21 -5.51
CA SER A 69 9.25 10.98 -5.69
C SER A 69 9.17 11.95 -6.89
N SER A 70 9.80 13.12 -6.82
CA SER A 70 9.98 13.98 -8.00
C SER A 70 11.11 13.50 -8.92
N ASN A 71 11.86 12.46 -8.53
CA ASN A 71 12.89 11.87 -9.37
C ASN A 71 12.27 11.12 -10.56
N SER A 72 12.64 11.53 -11.77
CA SER A 72 12.27 10.90 -13.04
C SER A 72 13.30 9.89 -13.54
N ALA A 73 14.46 9.79 -12.89
CA ALA A 73 15.48 8.83 -13.28
C ALA A 73 14.98 7.38 -13.13
N PRO A 74 15.37 6.47 -14.04
CA PRO A 74 15.10 5.05 -13.88
C PRO A 74 15.68 4.53 -12.57
N ARG A 75 14.93 3.66 -11.90
CA ARG A 75 15.38 2.99 -10.68
C ARG A 75 16.46 1.97 -11.00
N THR A 76 17.37 1.80 -10.06
CA THR A 76 18.42 0.79 -10.09
C THR A 76 17.90 -0.53 -9.50
N GLU A 77 18.51 -1.65 -9.92
CA GLU A 77 18.21 -2.97 -9.36
C GLU A 77 18.38 -3.01 -7.83
N SER A 78 19.36 -2.28 -7.29
CA SER A 78 19.60 -2.20 -5.84
C SER A 78 18.45 -1.52 -5.08
N GLU A 79 17.84 -0.48 -5.66
CA GLU A 79 16.68 0.19 -5.08
C GLU A 79 15.45 -0.74 -5.08
N ASP A 80 15.26 -1.52 -6.15
CA ASP A 80 14.18 -2.49 -6.27
C ASP A 80 14.34 -3.63 -5.28
N ILE A 81 15.55 -4.18 -5.13
CA ILE A 81 15.88 -5.18 -4.10
C ILE A 81 15.60 -4.62 -2.69
N THR A 82 16.02 -3.38 -2.41
CA THR A 82 15.76 -2.72 -1.11
C THR A 82 14.26 -2.61 -0.83
N THR A 83 13.48 -2.32 -1.86
CA THR A 83 12.02 -2.19 -1.79
C THR A 83 11.37 -3.55 -1.54
N ALA A 84 11.81 -4.60 -2.22
CA ALA A 84 11.38 -5.98 -1.99
C ALA A 84 11.70 -6.44 -0.56
N ILE A 85 12.91 -6.21 -0.06
CA ILE A 85 13.31 -6.54 1.32
C ILE A 85 12.40 -5.85 2.34
N LYS A 86 12.12 -4.55 2.14
CA LYS A 86 11.23 -3.80 3.02
C LYS A 86 9.84 -4.44 3.10
N TYR A 87 9.21 -4.71 1.96
CA TYR A 87 7.80 -5.09 1.93
C TYR A 87 7.53 -6.59 2.08
N LEU A 88 8.41 -7.46 1.59
CA LEU A 88 8.24 -8.91 1.69
C LEU A 88 8.85 -9.50 2.96
N SER A 89 9.84 -8.82 3.55
CA SER A 89 10.55 -9.32 4.73
C SER A 89 10.32 -8.44 5.97
N LEU A 90 10.84 -7.21 6.01
CA LEU A 90 10.89 -6.42 7.24
C LEU A 90 9.50 -6.04 7.78
N VAL A 91 8.63 -5.48 6.92
CA VAL A 91 7.28 -5.07 7.31
C VAL A 91 6.44 -6.28 7.73
N ASN A 92 6.49 -7.35 6.93
CA ASN A 92 5.71 -8.55 7.19
C ASN A 92 6.13 -9.21 8.52
N GLN A 93 7.43 -9.35 8.78
CA GLN A 93 7.92 -9.89 10.05
C GLN A 93 7.53 -9.03 11.26
N ARG A 94 7.64 -7.69 11.14
CA ARG A 94 7.23 -6.76 12.20
C ARG A 94 5.75 -6.92 12.53
N ASP A 95 4.91 -6.97 11.50
CA ASP A 95 3.45 -6.97 11.68
C ASP A 95 2.94 -8.37 12.06
N ALA A 96 3.60 -9.44 11.62
CA ALA A 96 3.26 -10.80 12.04
C ALA A 96 3.39 -10.99 13.56
N PHE A 97 4.23 -10.19 14.21
CA PHE A 97 4.49 -10.28 15.64
C PHE A 97 3.24 -10.12 16.51
N ILE A 98 2.21 -9.41 16.03
CA ILE A 98 0.95 -9.20 16.77
C ILE A 98 -0.15 -10.22 16.40
N CYS A 99 0.15 -11.18 15.52
CA CYS A 99 -0.87 -12.08 14.99
C CYS A 99 -1.33 -13.19 15.96
N GLY A 100 -0.58 -13.46 17.03
CA GLY A 100 -0.87 -14.60 17.89
C GLY A 100 -0.73 -15.91 17.11
N GLY A 101 -1.44 -16.97 17.51
CA GLY A 101 -1.43 -18.26 16.82
C GLY A 101 -2.05 -18.31 15.42
N ALA A 102 -2.40 -17.17 14.80
CA ALA A 102 -2.94 -17.14 13.45
C ALA A 102 -1.90 -17.54 12.38
N PRO A 103 -2.34 -18.07 11.23
CA PRO A 103 -1.47 -18.23 10.08
C PRO A 103 -1.01 -16.87 9.54
N ALA A 104 0.29 -16.72 9.28
CA ALA A 104 0.87 -15.52 8.68
C ALA A 104 1.56 -15.90 7.37
N VAL A 105 1.15 -15.28 6.27
CA VAL A 105 1.65 -15.59 4.93
C VAL A 105 2.90 -14.75 4.61
N PHE A 106 3.98 -15.44 4.29
CA PHE A 106 5.25 -14.87 3.86
C PHE A 106 5.53 -15.27 2.41
N PHE A 107 5.87 -14.29 1.58
CA PHE A 107 6.26 -14.56 0.20
C PHE A 107 7.78 -14.58 0.08
N HIS A 108 8.27 -15.51 -0.74
CA HIS A 108 9.70 -15.58 -1.05
C HIS A 108 10.14 -14.38 -1.90
N MET A 109 11.28 -13.79 -1.56
CA MET A 109 11.87 -12.72 -2.35
C MET A 109 12.50 -13.22 -3.65
N ASP A 110 12.88 -14.51 -3.68
CA ASP A 110 13.61 -15.14 -4.77
C ASP A 110 13.24 -16.63 -4.89
N SER A 111 13.41 -17.21 -6.08
CA SER A 111 13.11 -18.63 -6.35
C SER A 111 14.26 -19.58 -5.98
N SER A 112 15.47 -19.07 -5.74
CA SER A 112 16.65 -19.83 -5.32
C SER A 112 16.39 -20.60 -4.02
N PRO A 113 16.62 -21.93 -3.99
CA PRO A 113 16.46 -22.73 -2.77
C PRO A 113 17.21 -22.17 -1.56
N GLN A 114 18.45 -21.70 -1.76
CA GLN A 114 19.28 -21.15 -0.69
C GLN A 114 18.69 -19.87 -0.10
N LYS A 115 18.16 -18.98 -0.95
CA LYS A 115 17.49 -17.75 -0.50
C LYS A 115 16.16 -18.04 0.18
N ARG A 116 15.36 -18.98 -0.34
CA ARG A 116 14.11 -19.42 0.30
C ARG A 116 14.35 -19.99 1.70
N ASP A 117 15.39 -20.78 1.87
CA ASP A 117 15.78 -21.31 3.19
C ASP A 117 16.29 -20.21 4.12
N TYR A 118 17.00 -19.22 3.58
CA TYR A 118 17.42 -18.05 4.34
C TYR A 118 16.22 -17.23 4.84
N ASP A 119 15.26 -16.92 3.97
CA ASP A 119 14.03 -16.19 4.29
C ASP A 119 13.28 -16.87 5.44
N LYS A 120 13.07 -18.20 5.32
CA LYS A 120 12.43 -19.01 6.36
C LYS A 120 13.16 -18.91 7.70
N LYS A 121 14.49 -19.04 7.70
CA LYS A 121 15.30 -18.94 8.92
C LYS A 121 15.21 -17.58 9.59
N GLN A 122 15.20 -16.48 8.81
CA GLN A 122 15.07 -15.14 9.39
C GLN A 122 13.71 -14.93 10.03
N VAL A 123 12.62 -15.30 9.33
CA VAL A 123 11.26 -15.20 9.86
C VAL A 123 11.12 -16.02 11.15
N LEU A 124 11.55 -17.28 11.13
CA LEU A 124 11.46 -18.15 12.31
C LEU A 124 12.27 -17.61 13.49
N LYS A 125 13.48 -17.07 13.24
CA LYS A 125 14.31 -16.45 14.27
C LYS A 125 13.61 -15.23 14.89
N THR A 126 12.96 -14.39 14.09
CA THR A 126 12.20 -13.24 14.60
C THR A 126 11.03 -13.70 15.46
N LEU A 127 10.20 -14.63 14.96
CA LEU A 127 9.02 -15.12 15.67
C LEU A 127 9.37 -15.94 16.93
N ALA A 128 10.59 -16.45 17.06
CA ALA A 128 11.06 -17.15 18.26
C ALA A 128 11.16 -16.26 19.52
N ALA A 129 11.08 -14.94 19.37
CA ALA A 129 11.00 -14.01 20.51
C ALA A 129 9.62 -14.02 21.21
N LEU A 130 8.59 -14.59 20.58
CA LEU A 130 7.26 -14.82 21.17
C LEU A 130 7.21 -16.20 21.84
N PRO A 131 6.43 -16.37 22.93
CA PRO A 131 6.18 -17.67 23.52
C PRO A 131 5.38 -18.55 22.54
N ASP A 132 5.54 -19.88 22.65
CA ASP A 132 4.99 -20.84 21.69
C ASP A 132 3.47 -20.68 21.49
N TYR A 133 2.72 -20.33 22.55
CA TYR A 133 1.27 -20.18 22.50
C TYR A 133 0.78 -18.87 21.83
N GLN A 134 1.67 -17.88 21.61
CA GLN A 134 1.38 -16.65 20.85
C GLN A 134 2.15 -16.56 19.54
N ARG A 135 2.93 -17.59 19.19
CA ARG A 135 3.74 -17.55 17.97
C ARG A 135 2.84 -17.75 16.74
N PRO A 136 2.91 -16.84 15.74
CA PRO A 136 2.25 -17.04 14.46
C PRO A 136 2.72 -18.30 13.76
N GLN A 137 1.86 -18.84 12.91
CA GLN A 137 2.16 -20.01 12.09
C GLN A 137 2.60 -19.53 10.70
N PRO A 138 3.91 -19.45 10.42
CA PRO A 138 4.37 -18.92 9.14
C PRO A 138 4.06 -19.90 8.01
N ILE A 139 3.43 -19.38 6.95
CA ILE A 139 3.15 -20.09 5.69
C ILE A 139 4.00 -19.42 4.62
N PHE A 140 4.80 -20.20 3.90
CA PHE A 140 5.67 -19.70 2.84
C PHE A 140 5.15 -20.10 1.47
N CYS A 141 5.06 -19.14 0.56
CA CYS A 141 4.68 -19.37 -0.84
C CYS A 141 5.41 -18.40 -1.77
N ASP A 142 5.29 -18.61 -3.08
CA ASP A 142 6.07 -17.84 -4.06
C ASP A 142 5.43 -16.49 -4.39
N GLY A 143 4.11 -16.36 -4.24
CA GLY A 143 3.40 -15.11 -4.47
C GLY A 143 1.91 -15.19 -4.11
N PRO A 144 1.17 -14.07 -4.21
CA PRO A 144 -0.24 -14.00 -3.85
C PRO A 144 -1.15 -15.00 -4.57
N ARG A 145 -0.84 -15.43 -5.80
CA ARG A 145 -1.63 -16.45 -6.53
C ARG A 145 -1.44 -17.88 -6.04
N SER A 146 -0.43 -18.14 -5.20
CA SER A 146 -0.04 -19.49 -4.79
C SER A 146 -0.15 -19.72 -3.28
N ILE A 147 -1.03 -18.97 -2.61
CA ILE A 147 -1.28 -19.16 -1.18
C ILE A 147 -1.98 -20.53 -1.01
N PRO A 148 -1.39 -21.46 -0.22
CA PRO A 148 -1.88 -22.85 -0.11
C PRO A 148 -3.05 -22.96 0.87
N ILE A 149 -4.18 -22.35 0.52
CA ILE A 149 -5.35 -22.21 1.41
C ILE A 149 -5.89 -23.57 1.85
N LYS A 150 -5.98 -24.54 0.93
CA LYS A 150 -6.53 -25.87 1.21
C LYS A 150 -5.62 -26.68 2.12
N GLU A 151 -4.32 -26.69 1.82
CA GLU A 151 -3.31 -27.45 2.55
C GLU A 151 -3.10 -26.89 3.96
N THR A 152 -3.31 -25.60 4.14
CA THR A 152 -3.14 -24.91 5.42
C THR A 152 -4.45 -24.74 6.20
N GLY A 153 -5.59 -25.10 5.59
CA GLY A 153 -6.91 -24.99 6.19
C GLY A 153 -7.30 -23.55 6.53
N ILE A 154 -6.80 -22.57 5.77
CA ILE A 154 -7.23 -21.17 5.91
C ILE A 154 -8.67 -21.04 5.38
N ASP A 155 -9.54 -20.37 6.13
CA ASP A 155 -10.92 -20.11 5.69
C ASP A 155 -11.05 -18.79 4.93
N MET A 156 -10.30 -17.77 5.38
CA MET A 156 -10.39 -16.40 4.90
C MET A 156 -9.03 -15.70 5.01
N LEU A 157 -8.81 -14.69 4.17
CA LEU A 157 -7.64 -13.82 4.25
C LEU A 157 -7.99 -12.45 4.83
N ALA A 158 -7.18 -11.98 5.76
CA ALA A 158 -7.10 -10.58 6.15
C ALA A 158 -5.80 -10.02 5.59
N CYS A 159 -5.88 -9.01 4.72
CA CYS A 159 -4.70 -8.35 4.17
C CYS A 159 -4.49 -6.99 4.86
N LYS A 160 -3.24 -6.52 4.89
CA LYS A 160 -2.91 -5.16 5.37
C LYS A 160 -2.87 -4.16 4.22
N VAL A 161 -2.17 -4.54 3.16
CA VAL A 161 -2.11 -3.80 1.89
C VAL A 161 -2.67 -4.74 0.84
N ILE A 162 -3.53 -4.21 -0.03
CA ILE A 162 -4.26 -5.03 -0.99
C ILE A 162 -3.34 -5.32 -2.18
N ASN A 163 -3.43 -6.54 -2.70
CA ASN A 163 -2.84 -6.93 -3.98
C ASN A 163 -3.95 -7.44 -4.89
N ASP A 164 -3.83 -7.15 -6.18
CA ASP A 164 -4.85 -7.50 -7.18
C ASP A 164 -5.14 -9.01 -7.20
N ASP A 165 -4.12 -9.86 -7.07
CA ASP A 165 -4.29 -11.30 -7.13
C ASP A 165 -5.03 -11.88 -5.90
N LEU A 166 -5.19 -11.09 -4.84
CA LEU A 166 -5.95 -11.52 -3.66
C LEU A 166 -7.47 -11.55 -3.89
N GLU A 167 -7.97 -10.96 -4.99
CA GLU A 167 -9.40 -11.00 -5.36
C GLU A 167 -9.92 -12.42 -5.58
N THR A 168 -9.02 -13.36 -5.88
CA THR A 168 -9.37 -14.77 -6.10
C THR A 168 -9.70 -15.55 -4.83
N TYR A 169 -9.44 -14.96 -3.65
CA TYR A 169 -9.65 -15.61 -2.36
C TYR A 169 -10.88 -15.05 -1.62
N ASN A 170 -11.35 -15.83 -0.66
CA ASN A 170 -12.30 -15.34 0.33
C ASN A 170 -11.60 -14.39 1.30
N ASN A 171 -11.95 -13.11 1.28
CA ASN A 171 -11.35 -12.08 2.12
C ASN A 171 -12.30 -11.69 3.25
N VAL A 172 -11.76 -11.36 4.43
CA VAL A 172 -12.53 -10.91 5.60
C VAL A 172 -13.37 -9.67 5.27
N VAL A 173 -12.79 -8.75 4.49
CA VAL A 173 -13.48 -7.58 3.94
C VAL A 173 -13.34 -7.65 2.42
N PRO A 174 -14.43 -7.41 1.64
CA PRO A 174 -14.32 -7.27 0.19
C PRO A 174 -13.23 -6.27 -0.19
N LEU A 175 -12.39 -6.58 -1.17
CA LEU A 175 -11.15 -5.82 -1.40
C LEU A 175 -11.40 -4.37 -1.86
N GLU A 176 -12.44 -4.10 -2.65
CA GLU A 176 -12.79 -2.72 -3.02
C GLU A 176 -13.26 -1.91 -1.80
N THR A 177 -14.07 -2.50 -0.92
CA THR A 177 -14.45 -1.90 0.37
C THR A 177 -13.22 -1.64 1.22
N HIS A 178 -12.31 -2.61 1.31
CA HIS A 178 -11.08 -2.47 2.09
C HIS A 178 -10.16 -1.37 1.51
N TRP A 179 -10.08 -1.26 0.19
CA TRP A 179 -9.31 -0.20 -0.47
C TRP A 179 -9.92 1.17 -0.16
N PHE A 180 -11.23 1.29 -0.30
CA PHE A 180 -11.96 2.53 -0.03
C PHE A 180 -11.77 2.97 1.43
N LEU A 181 -11.96 2.06 2.40
CA LEU A 181 -11.80 2.36 3.83
C LEU A 181 -10.37 2.77 4.21
N ASN A 182 -9.35 2.27 3.51
CA ASN A 182 -7.95 2.71 3.70
C ASN A 182 -7.62 4.02 2.98
N SER A 183 -8.55 4.54 2.18
CA SER A 183 -8.34 5.75 1.42
C SER A 183 -8.51 6.98 2.30
N LYS A 184 -7.66 8.00 2.10
CA LYS A 184 -7.82 9.27 2.84
C LYS A 184 -9.15 9.97 2.55
N ARG A 185 -9.75 9.70 1.38
CA ARG A 185 -11.07 10.22 0.99
C ARG A 185 -12.17 9.65 1.88
N ALA A 186 -12.17 8.35 2.13
CA ALA A 186 -13.15 7.74 3.02
C ALA A 186 -13.09 8.35 4.43
N LEU A 187 -11.89 8.65 4.93
CA LEU A 187 -11.76 9.36 6.21
C LEU A 187 -12.34 10.77 6.15
N ALA A 188 -12.05 11.55 5.10
CA ALA A 188 -12.60 12.88 4.92
C ALA A 188 -14.14 12.89 4.82
N ASP A 189 -14.71 11.86 4.20
CA ASP A 189 -16.16 11.72 3.98
C ASP A 189 -16.88 10.99 5.13
N SER A 190 -16.15 10.47 6.11
CA SER A 190 -16.70 9.60 7.16
C SER A 190 -17.66 10.28 8.15
N GLY A 191 -17.70 11.62 8.17
CA GLY A 191 -18.40 12.39 9.19
C GLY A 191 -17.71 12.41 10.56
N LEU A 192 -16.56 11.75 10.71
CA LEU A 192 -15.72 11.88 11.89
C LEU A 192 -15.13 13.31 11.99
N PRO A 193 -14.80 13.79 13.20
CA PRO A 193 -14.17 15.09 13.39
C PRO A 193 -12.77 15.09 12.78
N THR A 194 -12.69 15.46 11.52
CA THR A 194 -11.46 15.58 10.73
C THR A 194 -11.25 17.04 10.33
N PRO A 195 -10.01 17.47 10.04
CA PRO A 195 -9.76 18.80 9.48
C PRO A 195 -10.57 19.00 8.19
N GLY A 196 -10.99 20.23 7.92
CA GLY A 196 -11.72 20.55 6.71
C GLY A 196 -10.94 20.07 5.49
N CYS A 197 -11.62 19.35 4.59
CA CYS A 197 -10.95 18.72 3.48
C CYS A 197 -11.78 18.78 2.20
N VAL A 198 -11.11 19.16 1.11
CA VAL A 198 -11.64 19.12 -0.25
C VAL A 198 -10.90 18.04 -1.00
N ALA A 199 -11.62 17.11 -1.63
CA ALA A 199 -10.98 16.18 -2.55
C ALA A 199 -11.23 16.58 -4.00
N VAL A 200 -10.17 16.48 -4.78
CA VAL A 200 -10.11 16.85 -6.18
C VAL A 200 -9.89 15.56 -6.96
N THR A 201 -10.95 15.10 -7.62
CA THR A 201 -10.92 13.90 -8.45
C THR A 201 -10.51 14.23 -9.89
N VAL A 202 -10.12 13.20 -10.63
CA VAL A 202 -9.76 13.29 -12.05
C VAL A 202 -10.79 12.56 -12.90
N ASN A 203 -10.93 12.99 -14.16
CA ASN A 203 -11.96 12.48 -15.05
C ASN A 203 -11.40 11.43 -16.03
N GLY A 204 -12.18 10.36 -16.21
CA GLY A 204 -11.89 9.27 -17.14
C GLY A 204 -10.54 8.60 -16.89
N PHE A 205 -10.06 7.86 -17.89
CA PHE A 205 -8.74 7.22 -17.88
C PHE A 205 -8.09 7.34 -19.27
N PRO A 206 -6.76 7.20 -19.39
CA PRO A 206 -6.08 7.24 -20.68
C PRO A 206 -6.60 6.15 -21.61
N THR A 207 -6.73 6.44 -22.90
CA THR A 207 -7.03 5.41 -23.92
C THR A 207 -5.89 4.40 -24.03
N ASP A 208 -6.15 3.28 -24.69
CA ASP A 208 -5.13 2.25 -24.94
C ASP A 208 -3.90 2.82 -25.65
N ALA A 209 -2.71 2.38 -25.22
CA ALA A 209 -1.43 2.87 -25.72
C ALA A 209 -1.25 2.65 -27.23
N GLN A 210 -1.75 1.52 -27.76
CA GLN A 210 -1.65 1.16 -29.17
C GLN A 210 -2.50 2.07 -30.06
N SER A 211 -3.52 2.70 -29.49
CA SER A 211 -4.44 3.61 -30.20
C SER A 211 -4.02 5.10 -30.14
N CYS A 212 -2.91 5.44 -29.49
CA CYS A 212 -2.58 6.83 -29.14
C CYS A 212 -1.64 7.55 -30.12
N CYS A 213 -0.35 7.19 -30.13
CA CYS A 213 0.67 7.79 -31.01
C CYS A 213 1.92 6.91 -31.07
N ALA A 214 2.86 7.21 -31.98
CA ALA A 214 4.09 6.43 -32.16
C ALA A 214 4.92 6.27 -30.87
N ALA A 215 5.05 7.32 -30.05
CA ALA A 215 5.77 7.25 -28.78
C ALA A 215 5.12 6.26 -27.80
N CYS A 216 3.79 6.29 -27.68
CA CYS A 216 3.05 5.34 -26.83
C CYS A 216 3.07 3.90 -27.36
N ILE A 217 3.10 3.71 -28.67
CA ILE A 217 3.25 2.38 -29.28
C ILE A 217 4.67 1.85 -29.00
N GLY A 218 5.68 2.70 -29.20
CA GLY A 218 7.10 2.36 -29.06
C GLY A 218 7.57 2.17 -27.62
N SER A 219 6.89 2.75 -26.62
CA SER A 219 7.21 2.56 -25.20
C SER A 219 6.91 1.13 -24.68
N GLY A 220 6.21 0.32 -25.47
CA GLY A 220 5.80 -1.04 -25.12
C GLY A 220 4.73 -1.09 -24.03
N LEU A 221 4.03 -2.22 -23.92
CA LEU A 221 3.02 -2.47 -22.88
C LEU A 221 3.62 -2.55 -21.45
N SER A 222 4.94 -2.61 -21.34
CA SER A 222 5.66 -2.72 -20.07
C SER A 222 5.73 -1.38 -19.31
N SER A 223 5.76 -0.24 -20.02
CA SER A 223 5.71 1.07 -19.39
C SER A 223 4.27 1.52 -19.22
N PHE A 224 3.75 1.46 -17.99
CA PHE A 224 2.42 1.99 -17.69
C PHE A 224 2.38 3.53 -17.75
N VAL A 225 3.53 4.18 -17.63
CA VAL A 225 3.66 5.64 -17.61
C VAL A 225 3.54 6.21 -19.04
N ILE A 226 2.75 7.27 -19.19
CA ILE A 226 2.62 7.99 -20.45
C ILE A 226 3.96 8.70 -20.76
N PRO A 227 4.57 8.47 -21.94
CA PRO A 227 5.80 9.13 -22.33
C PRO A 227 5.67 10.66 -22.38
N ASP A 228 6.72 11.38 -22.01
CA ASP A 228 6.73 12.85 -21.99
C ASP A 228 6.53 13.48 -23.38
N ASP A 229 6.95 12.77 -24.43
CA ASP A 229 6.79 13.15 -25.84
C ASP A 229 5.45 12.68 -26.46
N CYS A 230 4.51 12.17 -25.64
CA CYS A 230 3.20 11.76 -26.11
C CYS A 230 2.41 12.95 -26.69
N SER A 231 2.25 12.93 -28.01
CA SER A 231 1.46 13.92 -28.77
C SER A 231 -0.01 13.54 -29.00
N GLY A 232 -0.43 12.35 -28.55
CA GLY A 232 -1.78 11.82 -28.78
C GLY A 232 -2.80 12.13 -27.68
N SER A 233 -3.90 11.38 -27.68
CA SER A 233 -5.01 11.51 -26.71
C SER A 233 -4.58 11.31 -25.26
N ARG A 234 -3.68 10.35 -24.98
CA ARG A 234 -3.16 10.08 -23.64
C ARG A 234 -2.40 11.29 -23.07
N GLY A 235 -1.51 11.89 -23.87
CA GLY A 235 -0.73 13.08 -23.50
C GLY A 235 -1.61 14.32 -23.32
N THR A 236 -2.63 14.47 -24.17
CA THR A 236 -3.64 15.55 -24.02
C THR A 236 -4.39 15.42 -22.71
N ARG A 237 -4.95 14.24 -22.41
CA ARG A 237 -5.61 13.98 -21.12
C ARG A 237 -4.67 14.23 -19.95
N LEU A 238 -3.43 13.75 -20.02
CA LEU A 238 -2.45 13.93 -18.95
C LEU A 238 -2.29 15.42 -18.62
N LYS A 239 -2.11 16.27 -19.65
CA LYS A 239 -2.01 17.73 -19.48
C LYS A 239 -3.28 18.34 -18.88
N ASP A 240 -4.45 17.96 -19.38
CA ASP A 240 -5.74 18.50 -18.91
C ASP A 240 -6.00 18.14 -17.44
N GLN A 241 -5.79 16.88 -17.07
CA GLN A 241 -5.98 16.42 -15.69
C GLN A 241 -4.89 16.95 -14.74
N SER A 242 -3.67 17.16 -15.23
CA SER A 242 -2.61 17.81 -14.45
C SER A 242 -2.96 19.27 -14.17
N LEU A 243 -3.41 20.01 -15.20
CA LEU A 243 -3.86 21.39 -15.06
C LEU A 243 -5.02 21.52 -14.07
N ARG A 244 -6.00 20.61 -14.13
CA ARG A 244 -7.11 20.56 -13.16
C ARG A 244 -6.61 20.47 -11.72
N LEU A 245 -5.60 19.64 -11.45
CA LEU A 245 -5.04 19.48 -10.11
C LEU A 245 -4.22 20.71 -9.69
N TYR A 246 -3.41 21.28 -10.59
CA TYR A 246 -2.69 22.52 -10.31
C TYR A 246 -3.64 23.67 -9.98
N GLN A 247 -4.71 23.82 -10.77
CA GLN A 247 -5.73 24.85 -10.58
C GLN A 247 -6.50 24.69 -9.27
N ALA A 248 -6.58 23.48 -8.70
CA ALA A 248 -7.16 23.27 -7.38
C ALA A 248 -6.18 23.65 -6.25
N VAL A 249 -4.87 23.47 -6.45
CA VAL A 249 -3.83 23.83 -5.48
C VAL A 249 -3.60 25.35 -5.42
N THR A 250 -3.62 26.04 -6.56
CA THR A 250 -3.30 27.48 -6.65
C THR A 250 -4.15 28.40 -5.75
N PRO A 251 -5.50 28.26 -5.68
CA PRO A 251 -6.32 29.17 -4.87
C PRO A 251 -6.44 28.74 -3.40
N GLN A 252 -5.86 27.60 -2.99
CA GLN A 252 -6.06 27.06 -1.64
C GLN A 252 -5.50 28.02 -0.57
N PRO A 253 -6.25 28.38 0.47
CA PRO A 253 -5.73 29.21 1.55
C PRO A 253 -4.55 28.55 2.28
N LEU A 254 -3.54 29.33 2.65
CA LEU A 254 -2.39 28.87 3.44
C LEU A 254 -2.65 29.05 4.95
N PRO A 255 -2.13 28.15 5.81
CA PRO A 255 -1.43 26.91 5.46
C PRO A 255 -2.41 25.74 5.20
N PHE A 256 -2.00 24.79 4.34
CA PHE A 256 -2.77 23.58 4.08
C PHE A 256 -1.87 22.33 3.97
N VAL A 257 -2.49 21.16 3.88
CA VAL A 257 -1.83 19.88 3.65
C VAL A 257 -2.38 19.23 2.39
N LEU A 258 -1.51 18.94 1.42
CA LEU A 258 -1.82 18.16 0.23
C LEU A 258 -1.55 16.68 0.50
N LYS A 259 -2.51 15.81 0.19
CA LYS A 259 -2.37 14.37 0.37
C LYS A 259 -2.84 13.59 -0.86
N ASN A 260 -2.04 12.62 -1.30
CA ASN A 260 -2.50 11.59 -2.24
C ASN A 260 -3.37 10.56 -1.50
N GLN A 261 -4.40 10.01 -2.17
CA GLN A 261 -5.43 9.21 -1.51
C GLN A 261 -4.93 7.89 -0.88
N ALA A 262 -4.16 7.07 -1.61
CA ALA A 262 -3.79 5.71 -1.18
C ALA A 262 -2.27 5.56 -1.03
N THR A 263 -1.70 6.16 0.01
CA THR A 263 -0.26 6.19 0.26
C THR A 263 0.13 5.71 1.66
N PHE A 264 1.33 5.16 1.78
CA PHE A 264 1.83 4.57 3.04
C PHE A 264 3.06 5.29 3.59
N GLY A 265 3.23 5.23 4.92
CA GLY A 265 4.45 5.71 5.60
C GLY A 265 4.72 7.20 5.42
N GLY A 266 3.68 8.03 5.32
CA GLY A 266 3.80 9.47 5.10
C GLY A 266 4.09 9.88 3.65
N ALA A 267 4.32 8.93 2.74
CA ALA A 267 4.51 9.23 1.32
C ALA A 267 3.31 10.02 0.75
N GLY A 268 3.55 10.94 -0.17
CA GLY A 268 2.50 11.74 -0.80
C GLY A 268 1.70 12.62 0.17
N THR A 269 2.29 13.03 1.30
CA THR A 269 1.73 14.04 2.22
C THR A 269 2.69 15.23 2.25
N PHE A 270 2.19 16.42 1.91
CA PHE A 270 2.98 17.63 1.77
C PHE A 270 2.34 18.74 2.60
N ILE A 271 3.13 19.34 3.50
CA ILE A 271 2.69 20.49 4.30
C ILE A 271 3.08 21.74 3.53
N VAL A 272 2.11 22.61 3.26
CA VAL A 272 2.28 23.83 2.47
C VAL A 272 1.96 25.02 3.35
N LYS A 273 2.98 25.79 3.76
CA LYS A 273 2.83 26.93 4.67
C LYS A 273 3.00 28.26 3.96
N THR A 274 3.79 28.30 2.91
CA THR A 274 4.09 29.53 2.16
C THR A 274 3.79 29.37 0.67
N GLU A 275 3.85 30.49 -0.05
CA GLU A 275 3.72 30.46 -1.51
C GLU A 275 4.91 29.76 -2.19
N GLU A 276 6.10 29.81 -1.58
CA GLU A 276 7.27 29.06 -2.03
C GLU A 276 7.04 27.56 -1.89
N ASP A 277 6.47 27.10 -0.77
CA ASP A 277 6.08 25.68 -0.61
C ASP A 277 5.05 25.27 -1.67
N ARG A 278 4.07 26.15 -1.94
CA ARG A 278 3.01 25.90 -2.93
C ARG A 278 3.60 25.75 -4.33
N GLN A 279 4.50 26.64 -4.71
CA GLN A 279 5.18 26.57 -6.00
C GLN A 279 6.07 25.33 -6.07
N GLY A 280 6.78 24.99 -5.00
CA GLY A 280 7.61 23.80 -4.89
C GLY A 280 6.82 22.51 -5.14
N ILE A 281 5.65 22.35 -4.51
CA ILE A 281 4.83 21.15 -4.72
C ILE A 281 4.22 21.07 -6.13
N ILE A 282 3.82 22.20 -6.73
CA ILE A 282 3.35 22.23 -8.11
C ILE A 282 4.47 21.77 -9.07
N GLU A 283 5.70 22.23 -8.84
CA GLU A 283 6.85 21.79 -9.60
C GLU A 283 7.15 20.31 -9.40
N ASP A 284 7.17 19.81 -8.17
CA ASP A 284 7.40 18.39 -7.87
C ASP A 284 6.34 17.48 -8.50
N MET A 285 5.06 17.91 -8.45
CA MET A 285 3.97 17.23 -9.16
C MET A 285 4.26 17.15 -10.65
N SER A 286 4.69 18.27 -11.27
CA SER A 286 5.00 18.32 -12.70
C SER A 286 6.19 17.45 -13.11
N LYS A 287 7.12 17.18 -12.19
CA LYS A 287 8.38 16.47 -12.47
C LYS A 287 8.29 14.95 -12.36
N GLY A 288 7.18 14.36 -11.92
CA GLY A 288 7.03 12.91 -12.13
C GLY A 288 5.87 12.19 -11.46
N PHE A 289 5.61 12.43 -10.17
CA PHE A 289 4.65 11.55 -9.49
C PHE A 289 3.22 11.72 -10.02
N LEU A 290 2.88 12.90 -10.52
CA LEU A 290 1.56 13.12 -11.11
C LEU A 290 1.41 12.38 -12.45
N ASN A 291 2.45 12.36 -13.29
CA ASN A 291 2.45 11.55 -14.51
C ASN A 291 2.21 10.07 -14.18
N ARG A 292 2.95 9.53 -13.20
CA ARG A 292 2.75 8.14 -12.76
C ARG A 292 1.33 7.90 -12.23
N LEU A 293 0.82 8.78 -11.40
CA LEU A 293 -0.51 8.66 -10.81
C LEU A 293 -1.62 8.69 -11.87
N LEU A 294 -1.59 9.69 -12.76
CA LEU A 294 -2.60 9.86 -13.82
C LEU A 294 -2.52 8.77 -14.90
N SER A 295 -1.34 8.20 -15.10
CA SER A 295 -1.11 7.07 -16.00
C SER A 295 -1.58 5.74 -15.42
N ALA A 296 -1.63 5.60 -14.08
CA ALA A 296 -2.06 4.37 -13.42
C ALA A 296 -3.60 4.19 -13.42
N VAL A 297 -4.36 5.26 -13.67
CA VAL A 297 -5.82 5.18 -13.79
C VAL A 297 -6.19 4.42 -15.05
N ASN A 298 -7.06 3.42 -14.94
CA ASN A 298 -7.48 2.55 -16.04
C ASN A 298 -8.96 2.12 -15.86
N ALA A 299 -9.47 1.32 -16.79
CA ALA A 299 -10.86 0.87 -16.76
C ALA A 299 -11.21 0.07 -15.49
N ASP A 300 -10.26 -0.72 -14.96
CA ASP A 300 -10.48 -1.62 -13.82
C ASP A 300 -10.43 -0.90 -12.46
N ASN A 301 -9.92 0.33 -12.41
CA ASN A 301 -9.76 1.07 -11.15
C ASN A 301 -10.35 2.49 -11.16
N SER A 302 -10.82 3.00 -12.31
CA SER A 302 -11.30 4.38 -12.38
C SER A 302 -12.46 4.68 -11.43
N HIS A 303 -13.32 3.69 -11.15
CA HIS A 303 -14.41 3.79 -10.17
C HIS A 303 -13.93 3.87 -8.72
N LEU A 304 -12.69 3.45 -8.44
CA LEU A 304 -12.05 3.60 -7.13
C LEU A 304 -11.41 4.99 -6.96
N GLU A 305 -11.35 5.80 -8.03
CA GLU A 305 -10.76 7.14 -8.02
C GLU A 305 -9.30 7.22 -7.49
N PRO A 306 -8.37 6.31 -7.85
CA PRO A 306 -7.06 6.17 -7.19
C PRO A 306 -6.14 7.41 -7.31
N ALA A 307 -6.47 8.33 -8.21
CA ALA A 307 -5.76 9.57 -8.46
C ALA A 307 -6.39 10.80 -7.77
N THR A 308 -7.26 10.60 -6.79
CA THR A 308 -7.80 11.71 -5.99
C THR A 308 -6.71 12.35 -5.14
N MET A 309 -6.73 13.68 -5.13
CA MET A 309 -5.90 14.52 -4.29
C MET A 309 -6.76 15.17 -3.21
N LEU A 310 -6.27 15.22 -1.98
CA LEU A 310 -6.94 15.86 -0.87
C LEU A 310 -6.19 17.13 -0.48
N LEU A 311 -6.91 18.23 -0.35
CA LEU A 311 -6.46 19.49 0.21
C LEU A 311 -7.14 19.64 1.56
N SER A 312 -6.36 19.55 2.63
CA SER A 312 -6.83 19.52 4.01
C SER A 312 -6.32 20.74 4.76
N ASP A 313 -7.11 21.26 5.70
CA ASP A 313 -6.63 22.25 6.65
C ASP A 313 -5.43 21.69 7.44
N LEU A 314 -4.44 22.56 7.71
CA LEU A 314 -3.37 22.24 8.64
C LEU A 314 -3.88 22.44 10.07
N VAL A 315 -3.85 21.37 10.88
CA VAL A 315 -4.09 21.48 12.32
C VAL A 315 -2.92 22.21 12.96
N GLN A 316 -3.21 23.34 13.59
CA GLN A 316 -2.25 24.19 14.28
C GLN A 316 -2.46 24.11 15.80
N ASP A 317 -1.45 24.50 16.57
CA ASP A 317 -1.52 24.67 18.03
C ASP A 317 -1.99 23.43 18.82
N PHE A 318 -1.68 22.22 18.34
CA PHE A 318 -2.01 21.00 19.05
C PHE A 318 -1.15 20.83 20.31
N THR A 319 -1.75 20.31 21.38
CA THR A 319 -1.06 20.05 22.66
C THR A 319 -0.32 18.71 22.67
N GLY A 320 -0.70 17.79 21.80
CA GLY A 320 -0.10 16.46 21.66
C GLY A 320 -0.69 15.71 20.47
N ASP A 321 0.03 14.67 20.04
CA ASP A 321 -0.41 13.71 19.01
C ASP A 321 -0.45 12.32 19.65
N TYR A 322 -1.58 11.63 19.49
CA TYR A 322 -1.84 10.33 20.10
C TYR A 322 -2.35 9.36 19.05
N GLY A 323 -1.53 8.37 18.70
CA GLY A 323 -1.95 7.27 17.84
C GLY A 323 -2.77 6.24 18.62
N ILE A 324 -4.01 6.00 18.19
CA ILE A 324 -4.87 4.94 18.73
C ILE A 324 -5.26 4.01 17.59
N ALA A 325 -5.19 2.70 17.85
CA ALA A 325 -5.65 1.68 16.91
C ALA A 325 -6.82 0.92 17.53
N PHE A 326 -7.88 0.75 16.76
CA PHE A 326 -9.07 0.01 17.17
C PHE A 326 -9.25 -1.21 16.29
N PHE A 327 -9.70 -2.31 16.90
CA PHE A 327 -10.26 -3.43 16.18
C PHE A 327 -11.78 -3.31 16.25
N VAL A 328 -12.41 -3.00 15.13
CA VAL A 328 -13.84 -2.70 15.05
C VAL A 328 -14.56 -3.84 14.35
N ASN A 329 -15.63 -4.33 14.98
CA ASN A 329 -16.56 -5.28 14.37
C ASN A 329 -17.88 -4.55 14.16
N GLY A 330 -18.37 -4.52 12.93
CA GLY A 330 -19.71 -3.98 12.63
C GLY A 330 -20.79 -5.01 12.98
N PRO A 331 -22.02 -4.57 13.30
CA PRO A 331 -23.19 -5.46 13.19
C PRO A 331 -23.32 -5.93 11.73
N ASP A 332 -23.95 -7.09 11.51
CA ASP A 332 -24.23 -7.70 10.19
C ASP A 332 -25.12 -6.81 9.30
N VAL A 333 -24.57 -5.68 8.81
CA VAL A 333 -25.30 -4.70 7.99
C VAL A 333 -24.43 -4.30 6.81
N TYR A 334 -24.14 -5.26 5.93
CA TYR A 334 -23.63 -4.99 4.59
C TYR A 334 -24.71 -5.28 3.55
N SER A 335 -25.87 -4.62 3.68
CA SER A 335 -26.92 -4.64 2.65
C SER A 335 -27.32 -3.26 2.12
N GLU A 336 -26.79 -2.15 2.65
CA GLU A 336 -27.24 -0.79 2.27
C GLU A 336 -26.13 0.16 1.77
N LEU A 337 -24.92 -0.34 1.50
CA LEU A 337 -23.82 0.47 0.94
C LEU A 337 -23.22 -0.19 -0.31
N VAL A 338 -24.04 -0.34 -1.35
CA VAL A 338 -23.62 -0.47 -2.76
C VAL A 338 -24.61 0.31 -3.63
#